data_AF-A0A4W5M9V9-F1
#
_entry.id   AF-A0A4W5M9V9-F1
#
_cell.length_a   1.000
_cell.length_b   1.000
_cell.length_c   1.000
_cell.angle_alpha   90.00
_cell.angle_beta   90.00
_cell.angle_gamma   90.00
#
_symmetry.space_group_name_H-M   'P 1'
#
loop_
_entity.id
_entity.type
_entity.pdbx_description
1 polymer ?
#
loop_
_entity_poly.entity_id
_entity_poly.type
_entity_poly.pdbx_seq_one_letter_code
_entity_poly.pdbx_strand_id
1 'polypeptide(L)'
;LLLFNYFYNTLAKEREELQTSYNTLAKERDELQTSYNTLAKKRDELQTIYNTLTKERDELQTSYNTLAKERDKLQTSYNTLAKEREELQTSYNTLAKERDELQTSYNTLAKEREELQTSYNTLAKERDKLQTSYNTLTKERDKLQTSYNTLTKERAELQTSNKKLMTERDQLQNNYNRFSALKQTGPEGWTLFQSSWYYISSEVKSLNESTAGTKQTFLTKLNKRVWIGLTDKDSEGTWKWVDVTPLTTAYWSEKQPDNGSGDRAYGEEDCAEHSPELIDMA
;
A
#
# COMPACT_ATOMS: atom_id res chain seq x y z
N LEU A 1 -56.03 -150.47 97.87
CA LEU A 1 -55.57 -150.60 96.47
C LEU A 1 -56.30 -149.66 95.51
N LEU A 2 -57.64 -149.62 95.47
CA LEU A 2 -58.39 -148.76 94.53
C LEU A 2 -58.21 -147.24 94.74
N LEU A 3 -58.28 -146.75 95.98
CA LEU A 3 -58.04 -145.32 96.30
C LEU A 3 -56.62 -144.87 95.95
N PHE A 4 -55.62 -145.70 96.23
CA PHE A 4 -54.22 -145.42 95.89
C PHE A 4 -54.03 -145.31 94.37
N ASN A 5 -54.67 -146.18 93.59
CA ASN A 5 -54.61 -146.16 92.12
C ASN A 5 -55.34 -144.94 91.53
N TYR A 6 -56.45 -144.50 92.14
CA TYR A 6 -57.16 -143.27 91.75
C TYR A 6 -56.31 -142.02 92.01
N PHE A 7 -55.76 -141.86 93.22
CA PHE A 7 -54.86 -140.74 93.53
C PHE A 7 -53.62 -140.74 92.64
N TYR A 8 -53.04 -141.92 92.36
CA TYR A 8 -51.89 -142.04 91.47
C TYR A 8 -52.22 -141.61 90.03
N ASN A 9 -53.36 -142.03 89.47
CA ASN A 9 -53.80 -141.63 88.14
C ASN A 9 -54.13 -140.13 88.04
N THR A 10 -54.76 -139.55 89.08
CA THR A 10 -55.02 -138.10 89.16
C THR A 10 -53.72 -137.31 89.24
N LEU A 11 -52.78 -137.73 90.09
CA LEU A 11 -51.47 -137.09 90.22
C LEU A 11 -50.63 -137.21 88.92
N ALA A 12 -50.76 -138.33 88.20
CA ALA A 12 -50.13 -138.52 86.89
C ALA A 12 -50.71 -137.57 85.84
N LYS A 13 -52.04 -137.37 85.82
CA LYS A 13 -52.71 -136.42 84.92
C LYS A 13 -52.32 -134.97 85.23
N GLU A 14 -52.33 -134.58 86.51
CA GLU A 14 -51.87 -133.25 86.95
C GLU A 14 -50.40 -133.01 86.57
N ARG A 15 -49.55 -134.03 86.67
CA ARG A 15 -48.15 -133.97 86.24
C ARG A 15 -48.02 -133.80 84.73
N GLU A 16 -48.84 -134.47 83.92
CA GLU A 16 -48.85 -134.31 82.46
C GLU A 16 -49.36 -132.92 82.02
N GLU A 17 -50.42 -132.42 82.68
CA GLU A 17 -50.93 -131.06 82.45
C GLU A 17 -49.89 -130.00 82.83
N LEU A 18 -49.21 -130.16 83.98
CA LEU A 18 -48.12 -129.28 84.39
C LEU A 18 -46.93 -129.34 83.44
N GLN A 19 -46.57 -130.52 82.94
CA GLN A 19 -45.50 -130.69 81.95
C GLN A 19 -45.86 -129.99 80.63
N THR A 20 -47.11 -130.08 80.20
CA THR A 20 -47.61 -129.43 78.98
C THR A 20 -47.60 -127.90 79.13
N SER A 21 -48.06 -127.40 80.28
CA SER A 21 -48.00 -125.97 80.61
C SER A 21 -46.55 -125.47 80.68
N TYR A 22 -45.63 -126.23 81.27
CA TYR A 22 -44.20 -125.90 81.33
C TYR A 22 -43.60 -125.83 79.92
N ASN A 23 -43.88 -126.82 79.08
CA ASN A 23 -43.40 -126.85 77.70
C ASN A 23 -43.95 -125.66 76.87
N THR A 24 -45.20 -125.26 77.11
CA THR A 24 -45.83 -124.10 76.46
C THR A 24 -45.16 -122.80 76.90
N LEU A 25 -44.98 -122.60 78.21
CA LEU A 25 -44.34 -121.41 78.76
C LEU A 25 -42.86 -121.31 78.32
N ALA A 26 -42.16 -122.44 78.21
CA ALA A 26 -40.80 -122.47 77.67
C ALA A 26 -40.76 -122.00 76.21
N LYS A 27 -41.73 -122.42 75.39
CA LYS A 27 -41.85 -121.98 74.00
C LYS A 27 -42.16 -120.47 73.91
N GLU A 28 -43.10 -119.98 74.70
CA GLU A 28 -43.43 -118.54 74.77
C GLU A 28 -42.23 -117.70 75.20
N ARG A 29 -41.44 -118.18 76.18
CA ARG A 29 -40.20 -117.54 76.59
C ARG A 29 -39.19 -117.47 75.45
N ASP A 30 -39.02 -118.56 74.69
CA ASP A 30 -38.05 -118.61 73.58
C ASP A 30 -38.50 -117.71 72.41
N GLU A 31 -39.80 -117.63 72.14
CA GLU A 31 -40.39 -116.68 71.19
C GLU A 31 -40.18 -115.22 71.63
N LEU A 32 -40.42 -114.92 72.91
CA LEU A 32 -40.20 -113.60 73.48
C LEU A 32 -38.71 -113.21 73.44
N GLN A 33 -37.81 -114.14 73.76
CA GLN A 33 -36.37 -113.93 73.66
C GLN A 33 -35.94 -113.61 72.23
N THR A 34 -36.53 -114.30 71.25
CA THR A 34 -36.28 -114.03 69.83
C THR A 34 -36.77 -112.64 69.44
N SER A 35 -37.97 -112.26 69.86
CA SER A 35 -38.53 -110.92 69.62
C SER A 35 -37.68 -109.82 70.25
N TYR A 36 -37.23 -110.02 71.50
CA TYR A 36 -36.33 -109.10 72.20
C TYR A 36 -35.01 -108.91 71.45
N ASN A 37 -34.39 -110.01 71.00
CA ASN A 37 -33.15 -109.96 70.23
C ASN A 37 -33.34 -109.23 68.90
N THR A 38 -34.48 -109.40 68.22
CA THR A 38 -34.80 -108.65 66.99
C THR A 38 -35.01 -107.16 67.27
N LEU A 39 -35.68 -106.80 68.37
CA LEU A 39 -35.87 -105.40 68.75
C LEU A 39 -34.54 -104.71 69.11
N ALA A 40 -33.65 -105.42 69.82
CA ALA A 40 -32.30 -104.94 70.13
C ALA A 40 -31.52 -104.62 68.84
N LYS A 41 -31.56 -105.51 67.84
CA LYS A 41 -30.94 -105.27 66.52
C LYS A 41 -31.51 -104.02 65.84
N LYS A 42 -32.84 -103.88 65.79
CA LYS A 42 -33.49 -102.69 65.20
C LYS A 42 -33.11 -101.40 65.92
N ARG A 43 -32.98 -101.43 67.26
CA ARG A 43 -32.53 -100.29 68.05
C ARG A 43 -31.10 -99.90 67.67
N ASP A 44 -30.21 -100.88 67.54
CA ASP A 44 -28.81 -100.63 67.20
C ASP A 44 -28.69 -100.09 65.77
N GLU A 45 -29.45 -100.63 64.82
CA GLU A 45 -29.58 -100.10 63.44
C GLU A 45 -30.07 -98.64 63.44
N LEU A 46 -31.12 -98.33 64.21
CA LEU A 46 -31.65 -96.97 64.32
C LEU A 46 -30.61 -96.02 64.93
N GLN A 47 -29.85 -96.47 65.91
CA GLN A 47 -28.77 -95.69 66.52
C GLN A 47 -27.66 -95.39 65.50
N THR A 48 -27.30 -96.37 64.65
CA THR A 48 -26.35 -96.14 63.55
C THR A 48 -26.88 -95.10 62.57
N ILE A 49 -28.14 -95.21 62.13
CA ILE A 49 -28.77 -94.24 61.22
C ILE A 49 -28.79 -92.84 61.83
N TYR A 50 -29.16 -92.72 63.11
CA TYR A 50 -29.18 -91.44 63.82
C TYR A 50 -27.79 -90.78 63.86
N ASN A 51 -26.76 -91.56 64.17
CA ASN A 51 -25.38 -91.06 64.19
C ASN A 51 -24.93 -90.59 62.80
N THR A 52 -25.26 -91.35 61.74
CA THR A 52 -24.97 -90.96 60.35
C THR A 52 -25.67 -89.66 59.97
N LEU A 53 -26.97 -89.54 60.23
CA LEU A 53 -27.74 -88.33 59.91
C LEU A 53 -27.24 -87.10 60.68
N THR A 54 -26.80 -87.29 61.93
CA THR A 54 -26.18 -86.23 62.72
C THR A 54 -24.90 -85.72 62.05
N LYS A 55 -24.06 -86.62 61.54
CA LYS A 55 -22.84 -86.25 60.81
C LYS A 55 -23.15 -85.52 59.51
N GLU A 56 -24.10 -86.02 58.72
CA GLU A 56 -24.53 -85.36 57.47
C GLU A 56 -25.08 -83.95 57.72
N ARG A 57 -25.85 -83.77 58.80
CA ARG A 57 -26.35 -82.44 59.22
C ARG A 57 -25.19 -81.49 59.55
N ASP A 58 -24.18 -81.95 60.27
CA ASP A 58 -23.05 -81.11 60.67
C ASP A 58 -22.15 -80.74 59.47
N GLU A 59 -21.99 -81.65 58.52
CA GLU A 59 -21.34 -81.38 57.22
C GLU A 59 -22.13 -80.34 56.41
N LEU A 60 -23.45 -80.49 56.31
CA LEU A 60 -24.31 -79.54 55.61
C LEU A 60 -24.27 -78.15 56.27
N GLN A 61 -24.28 -78.09 57.60
CA GLN A 61 -24.16 -76.84 58.35
C GLN A 61 -22.83 -76.13 58.06
N THR A 62 -21.75 -76.90 57.94
CA THR A 62 -20.43 -76.37 57.58
C THR A 62 -20.44 -75.82 56.15
N SER A 63 -21.02 -76.56 55.19
CA SER A 63 -21.17 -76.11 53.80
C SER A 63 -22.00 -74.84 53.70
N TYR A 64 -23.11 -74.76 54.44
CA TYR A 64 -23.96 -73.57 54.50
C TYR A 64 -23.20 -72.33 55.02
N ASN A 65 -22.43 -72.50 56.09
CA ASN A 65 -21.62 -71.42 56.66
C ASN A 65 -20.52 -70.95 55.69
N THR A 66 -19.94 -71.85 54.91
CA THR A 66 -18.97 -71.50 53.85
C THR A 66 -19.65 -70.69 52.75
N LEU A 67 -20.79 -71.15 52.25
CA LEU A 67 -21.54 -70.45 51.20
C LEU A 67 -22.00 -69.05 51.64
N ALA A 68 -22.39 -68.89 52.90
CA ALA A 68 -22.72 -67.58 53.47
C ALA A 68 -21.52 -66.60 53.38
N LYS A 69 -20.31 -67.07 53.72
CA LYS A 69 -19.09 -66.26 53.60
C LYS A 69 -18.76 -65.91 52.15
N GLU A 70 -18.96 -66.83 51.22
CA GLU A 70 -18.74 -66.58 49.79
C GLU A 70 -19.73 -65.56 49.24
N ARG A 71 -21.00 -65.65 49.63
CA ARG A 71 -22.03 -64.66 49.29
C ARG A 71 -21.64 -63.26 49.79
N ASP A 72 -21.17 -63.14 51.03
CA ASP A 72 -20.79 -61.85 51.61
C ASP A 72 -19.56 -61.24 50.91
N LYS A 73 -18.59 -62.08 50.50
CA LYS A 73 -17.46 -61.66 49.65
C LYS A 73 -17.95 -61.15 48.30
N LEU A 74 -18.84 -61.90 47.63
CA LEU A 74 -19.38 -61.52 46.34
C LEU A 74 -20.17 -60.20 46.41
N GLN A 75 -20.96 -60.02 47.48
CA GLN A 75 -21.68 -58.77 47.73
C GLN A 75 -20.72 -57.58 47.86
N THR A 76 -19.59 -57.78 48.55
CA THR A 76 -18.55 -56.75 48.68
C THR A 76 -17.94 -56.40 47.32
N SER A 77 -17.55 -57.40 46.53
CA SER A 77 -17.02 -57.20 45.18
C SER A 77 -18.02 -56.49 44.26
N TYR A 78 -19.30 -56.85 44.32
CA TYR A 78 -20.37 -56.19 43.57
C TYR A 78 -20.49 -54.70 43.93
N ASN A 79 -20.47 -54.38 45.23
CA ASN A 79 -20.56 -53.00 45.70
C ASN A 79 -19.33 -52.18 45.27
N THR A 80 -18.13 -52.78 45.25
CA THR A 80 -16.92 -52.12 44.73
C THR A 80 -17.06 -51.82 43.25
N LEU A 81 -17.47 -52.80 42.45
CA LEU A 81 -17.64 -52.63 41.00
C LEU A 81 -18.70 -51.58 40.66
N ALA A 82 -19.77 -51.49 41.47
CA ALA A 82 -20.78 -50.45 41.32
C ALA A 82 -20.18 -49.03 41.50
N LYS A 83 -19.28 -48.84 42.47
CA LYS A 83 -18.59 -47.56 42.69
C LYS A 83 -17.63 -47.25 41.54
N GLU A 84 -16.82 -48.22 41.11
CA GLU A 84 -15.91 -48.05 39.97
C GLU A 84 -16.67 -47.63 38.69
N ARG A 85 -17.87 -48.19 38.48
CA ARG A 85 -18.73 -47.81 37.36
C ARG A 85 -19.22 -46.37 37.45
N GLU A 86 -19.58 -45.89 38.64
CA GLU A 86 -20.00 -44.50 38.85
C GLU A 86 -18.84 -43.51 38.63
N GLU A 87 -17.64 -43.86 39.10
CA GLU A 87 -16.42 -43.08 38.87
C GLU A 87 -16.09 -43.00 37.38
N LEU A 88 -16.14 -44.14 36.67
CA LEU A 88 -15.92 -44.18 35.23
C LEU A 88 -16.95 -43.37 34.45
N GLN A 89 -18.22 -43.44 34.85
CA GLN A 89 -19.29 -42.65 34.24
C GLN A 89 -19.05 -41.15 34.42
N THR A 90 -18.55 -40.74 35.58
CA THR A 90 -18.18 -39.36 35.87
C THR A 90 -17.02 -38.91 34.99
N SER A 91 -15.95 -39.71 34.91
CA SER A 91 -14.79 -39.44 34.05
C SER A 91 -15.18 -39.31 32.57
N TYR A 92 -16.03 -40.21 32.07
CA TYR A 92 -16.56 -40.15 30.71
C TYR A 92 -17.31 -38.84 30.43
N ASN A 93 -18.17 -38.41 31.35
CA ASN A 93 -18.92 -37.17 31.20
C ASN A 93 -18.02 -35.93 31.22
N THR A 94 -16.96 -35.93 32.02
CA THR A 94 -15.94 -34.87 32.03
C THR A 94 -15.22 -34.81 30.68
N LEU A 95 -14.74 -35.96 30.19
CA LEU A 95 -14.03 -36.03 28.91
C LEU A 95 -14.92 -35.58 27.73
N ALA A 96 -16.22 -35.89 27.77
CA ALA A 96 -17.17 -35.42 26.77
C ALA A 96 -17.26 -33.89 26.75
N LYS A 97 -17.26 -33.22 27.91
CA LYS A 97 -17.26 -31.76 28.00
C LYS A 97 -15.95 -31.16 27.47
N GLU A 98 -14.81 -31.71 27.87
CA GLU A 98 -13.49 -31.26 27.39
C GLU A 98 -13.38 -31.36 25.86
N ARG A 99 -13.91 -32.44 25.27
CA ARG A 99 -13.97 -32.60 23.81
C ARG A 99 -14.80 -31.49 23.16
N ASP A 100 -15.96 -31.16 23.72
CA ASP A 100 -16.86 -30.14 23.15
C ASP A 100 -16.25 -28.73 23.28
N GLU A 101 -15.55 -28.45 24.38
CA GLU A 101 -14.77 -27.22 24.57
C GLU A 101 -13.62 -27.11 23.56
N LEU A 102 -12.86 -28.19 23.36
CA LEU A 102 -11.78 -28.24 22.38
C LEU A 102 -12.31 -28.05 20.95
N GLN A 103 -13.45 -28.65 20.62
CA GLN A 103 -14.10 -28.48 19.32
C GLN A 103 -14.51 -27.02 19.09
N THR A 104 -14.98 -26.34 20.12
CA THR A 104 -15.33 -24.92 20.07
C THR A 104 -14.09 -24.06 19.83
N SER A 105 -13.00 -24.30 20.58
CA SER A 105 -11.72 -23.61 20.41
C SER A 105 -11.14 -23.80 19.00
N TYR A 106 -11.19 -25.02 18.47
CA TYR A 106 -10.76 -25.33 17.10
C TYR A 106 -11.53 -24.51 16.06
N ASN A 107 -12.85 -24.42 16.19
CA ASN A 107 -13.70 -23.67 15.27
C ASN A 107 -13.43 -22.15 15.34
N THR A 108 -13.12 -21.62 16.53
CA THR A 108 -12.72 -20.22 16.70
C THR A 108 -11.40 -19.95 16.00
N LEU A 109 -10.38 -20.79 16.23
CA LEU A 109 -9.07 -20.64 15.61
C LEU A 109 -9.14 -20.74 14.07
N ALA A 110 -10.02 -21.61 13.54
CA ALA A 110 -10.27 -21.69 12.11
C ALA A 110 -10.80 -20.36 11.53
N LYS A 111 -11.69 -19.67 12.24
CA LYS A 111 -12.20 -18.35 11.82
C LYS A 111 -11.12 -17.27 11.88
N GLU A 112 -10.34 -17.22 12.96
CA GLU A 112 -9.23 -16.27 13.11
C GLU A 112 -8.20 -16.44 11.98
N ARG A 113 -7.93 -17.68 11.56
CA ARG A 113 -7.03 -17.97 10.44
C ARG A 113 -7.56 -17.41 9.10
N GLU A 114 -8.87 -17.54 8.83
CA GLU A 114 -9.49 -16.98 7.62
C GLU A 114 -9.48 -15.44 7.62
N GLU A 115 -9.71 -14.82 8.78
CA GLU A 115 -9.63 -13.37 8.96
C GLU A 115 -8.20 -12.86 8.72
N LEU A 116 -7.20 -13.55 9.30
CA LEU A 116 -5.79 -13.23 9.09
C LEU A 116 -5.38 -13.38 7.62
N GLN A 117 -5.85 -14.43 6.95
CA GLN A 117 -5.60 -14.65 5.53
C GLN A 117 -6.17 -13.52 4.67
N THR A 118 -7.36 -13.03 5.02
CA THR A 118 -8.01 -11.90 4.35
C THR A 118 -7.23 -10.60 4.55
N SER A 119 -6.77 -10.34 5.78
CA SER A 119 -5.92 -9.19 6.10
C SER A 119 -4.59 -9.22 5.34
N TYR A 120 -3.92 -10.38 5.31
CA TYR A 120 -2.69 -10.58 4.54
C TYR A 120 -2.87 -10.27 3.05
N ASN A 121 -3.94 -10.79 2.45
CA ASN A 121 -4.24 -10.55 1.03
C ASN A 121 -4.52 -9.06 0.74
N THR A 122 -5.11 -8.35 1.69
CA THR A 122 -5.36 -6.90 1.58
C THR A 122 -4.04 -6.13 1.62
N LEU A 123 -3.18 -6.43 2.59
CA LEU A 123 -1.87 -5.79 2.72
C LEU A 123 -0.97 -6.05 1.50
N ALA A 124 -1.05 -7.25 0.91
CA ALA A 124 -0.33 -7.56 -0.34
C ALA A 124 -0.76 -6.62 -1.48
N LYS A 125 -2.06 -6.35 -1.63
CA LYS A 125 -2.58 -5.41 -2.64
C LYS A 125 -2.15 -3.97 -2.36
N GLU A 126 -2.10 -3.55 -1.10
CA GLU A 126 -1.62 -2.20 -0.73
C GLU A 126 -0.13 -2.04 -1.03
N ARG A 127 0.68 -3.05 -0.73
CA ARG A 127 2.11 -3.07 -1.09
C ARG A 127 2.30 -2.93 -2.60
N ASP A 128 1.53 -3.64 -3.41
CA ASP A 128 1.64 -3.58 -4.87
C ASP A 128 1.23 -2.19 -5.42
N LYS A 129 0.21 -1.57 -4.83
CA LYS A 129 -0.16 -0.17 -5.12
C LYS A 129 0.96 0.80 -4.76
N LEU A 130 1.56 0.64 -3.57
CA LEU A 130 2.66 1.48 -3.12
C LEU A 130 3.89 1.33 -4.02
N GLN A 131 4.22 0.11 -4.42
CA GLN A 131 5.30 -0.17 -5.37
C GLN A 131 5.07 0.53 -6.72
N THR A 132 3.83 0.52 -7.20
CA THR A 132 3.45 1.22 -8.43
C THR A 132 3.62 2.73 -8.30
N SER A 133 3.17 3.32 -7.18
CA SER A 133 3.35 4.74 -6.88
C SER A 133 4.83 5.13 -6.81
N TYR A 134 5.64 4.33 -6.11
CA TYR A 134 7.09 4.53 -5.99
C TYR A 134 7.79 4.55 -7.36
N ASN A 135 7.44 3.60 -8.24
CA ASN A 135 7.99 3.53 -9.59
C ASN A 135 7.60 4.76 -10.43
N THR A 136 6.38 5.27 -10.27
CA THR A 136 5.93 6.51 -10.94
C THR A 136 6.73 7.71 -10.47
N LEU A 137 6.86 7.90 -9.16
CA LEU A 137 7.61 9.01 -8.58
C LEU A 137 9.10 8.99 -8.99
N THR A 138 9.67 7.79 -9.09
CA THR A 138 11.03 7.58 -9.61
C THR A 138 11.18 8.13 -11.02
N LYS A 139 10.22 7.85 -11.92
CA LYS A 139 10.22 8.38 -13.30
C LYS A 139 10.04 9.89 -13.34
N GLU A 140 9.20 10.47 -12.48
CA GLU A 140 9.01 11.92 -12.41
C GLU A 140 10.27 12.62 -11.93
N ARG A 141 10.94 12.08 -10.91
CA ARG A 141 12.24 12.57 -10.46
C ARG A 141 13.27 12.56 -11.59
N ASP A 142 13.36 11.49 -12.38
CA ASP A 142 14.32 11.39 -13.47
C ASP A 142 14.03 12.41 -14.59
N LYS A 143 12.75 12.66 -14.89
CA LYS A 143 12.33 13.73 -15.80
C LYS A 143 12.72 15.11 -15.27
N LEU A 144 12.46 15.38 -13.99
CA LEU A 144 12.80 16.65 -13.36
C LEU A 144 14.31 16.87 -13.33
N GLN A 145 15.09 15.84 -13.03
CA GLN A 145 16.55 15.88 -13.07
C GLN A 145 17.06 16.24 -14.47
N THR A 146 16.44 15.66 -15.51
CA THR A 146 16.77 15.98 -16.90
C THR A 146 16.47 17.45 -17.21
N SER A 147 15.29 17.94 -16.84
CA SER A 147 14.90 19.34 -17.03
C SER A 147 15.84 20.31 -16.29
N TYR A 148 16.24 19.96 -15.06
CA TYR A 148 17.18 20.76 -14.27
C TYR A 148 18.55 20.85 -14.95
N ASN A 149 19.06 19.74 -15.48
CA ASN A 149 20.33 19.72 -16.20
C ASN A 149 20.27 20.57 -17.47
N THR A 150 19.15 20.55 -18.21
CA THR A 150 18.95 21.40 -19.39
C THR A 150 18.95 22.88 -19.02
N LEU A 151 18.16 23.27 -18.01
CA LEU A 151 18.08 24.67 -17.56
C LEU A 151 19.44 25.19 -17.06
N THR A 152 20.24 24.32 -16.44
CA THR A 152 21.60 24.64 -16.01
C THR A 152 22.51 24.97 -17.21
N LYS A 153 22.36 24.26 -18.34
CA LYS A 153 23.11 24.56 -19.58
C LYS A 153 22.66 25.87 -20.20
N GLU A 154 21.35 26.08 -20.36
CA GLU A 154 20.80 27.33 -20.91
C GLU A 154 21.24 28.54 -20.08
N ARG A 155 21.27 28.41 -18.75
CA ARG A 155 21.77 29.46 -17.86
C ARG A 155 23.25 29.79 -18.14
N ALA A 156 24.09 28.78 -18.35
CA ALA A 156 25.51 28.99 -18.66
C ALA A 156 25.70 29.67 -20.03
N GLU A 157 24.87 29.31 -21.03
CA GLU A 157 24.85 29.94 -22.35
C GLU A 157 24.41 31.41 -22.27
N LEU A 158 23.34 31.71 -21.54
CA LEU A 158 22.87 33.07 -21.31
C LEU A 158 23.89 33.92 -20.54
N GLN A 159 24.57 33.35 -19.54
CA GLN A 159 25.67 34.03 -18.84
C GLN A 159 26.80 34.40 -19.81
N THR A 160 27.14 33.50 -20.72
CA THR A 160 28.16 33.74 -21.76
C THR A 160 27.74 34.85 -22.70
N SER A 161 26.49 34.82 -23.19
CA SER A 161 25.93 35.84 -24.07
C SER A 161 25.90 37.22 -23.40
N ASN A 162 25.43 37.30 -22.14
CA ASN A 162 25.43 38.54 -21.38
C ASN A 162 26.84 39.12 -21.20
N LYS A 163 27.84 38.29 -20.93
CA LYS A 163 29.24 38.74 -20.83
C LYS A 163 29.74 39.33 -22.16
N LYS A 164 29.35 38.74 -23.29
CA LYS A 164 29.67 39.26 -24.62
C LYS A 164 29.01 40.61 -24.86
N LEU A 165 27.70 40.73 -24.61
CA LEU A 165 26.96 41.99 -24.75
C LEU A 165 27.50 43.10 -23.84
N MET A 166 27.91 42.76 -22.61
CA MET A 166 28.61 43.72 -21.73
C MET A 166 29.90 44.25 -22.37
N THR A 167 30.68 43.37 -23.00
CA THR A 167 31.93 43.75 -23.68
C THR A 167 31.65 44.65 -24.88
N GLU A 168 30.66 44.33 -25.71
CA GLU A 168 30.25 45.14 -26.86
C GLU A 168 29.72 46.51 -26.42
N ARG A 169 28.91 46.57 -25.36
CA ARG A 169 28.46 47.83 -24.74
C ARG A 169 29.65 48.68 -24.31
N ASP A 170 30.63 48.09 -23.62
CA ASP A 170 31.81 48.83 -23.15
C ASP A 170 32.64 49.38 -24.32
N GLN A 171 32.76 48.61 -25.40
CA GLN A 171 33.40 49.06 -26.64
C GLN A 171 32.64 50.23 -27.28
N LEU A 172 31.31 50.14 -27.40
CA LEU A 172 30.49 51.20 -27.97
C LEU A 172 30.55 52.47 -27.12
N GLN A 173 30.51 52.34 -25.79
CA GLN A 173 30.64 53.47 -24.88
C GLN A 173 31.99 54.17 -25.05
N ASN A 174 33.08 53.40 -25.16
CA ASN A 174 34.41 53.94 -25.43
C ASN A 174 34.48 54.66 -26.79
N ASN A 175 33.90 54.07 -27.84
CA ASN A 175 33.84 54.69 -29.16
C ASN A 175 33.03 56.00 -29.14
N TYR A 176 31.89 56.01 -28.47
CA TYR A 176 31.07 57.20 -28.29
C TYR A 176 31.85 58.31 -27.57
N ASN A 177 32.50 57.99 -26.45
CA ASN A 177 33.32 58.95 -25.70
C ASN A 177 34.44 59.53 -26.59
N ARG A 178 35.09 58.70 -27.41
CA ARG A 178 36.14 59.13 -28.34
C ARG A 178 35.61 60.07 -29.43
N PHE A 179 34.45 59.76 -30.00
CA PHE A 179 33.81 60.63 -30.99
C PHE A 179 33.34 61.95 -30.38
N SER A 180 32.76 61.91 -29.18
CA SER A 180 32.38 63.10 -28.44
C SER A 180 33.58 64.01 -28.14
N ALA A 181 34.73 63.42 -27.78
CA ALA A 181 35.96 64.19 -27.56
C ALA A 181 36.45 64.87 -28.84
N LEU A 182 36.42 64.19 -29.99
CA LEU A 182 36.80 64.79 -31.29
C LEU A 182 35.96 66.04 -31.61
N LYS A 183 34.64 66.01 -31.35
CA LYS A 183 33.76 67.16 -31.58
C LYS A 183 34.17 68.38 -30.72
N GLN A 184 34.74 68.16 -29.54
CA GLN A 184 35.17 69.23 -28.64
C GLN A 184 36.54 69.82 -28.99
N THR A 185 37.37 69.11 -29.76
CA THR A 185 38.74 69.53 -30.11
C THR A 185 38.86 70.09 -31.54
N GLY A 186 37.76 70.54 -32.14
CA GLY A 186 37.75 71.05 -33.51
C GLY A 186 38.52 72.37 -33.69
N PRO A 187 39.21 72.58 -34.83
CA PRO A 187 39.78 73.88 -35.17
C PRO A 187 38.66 74.94 -35.31
N GLU A 188 38.91 76.16 -34.83
CA GLU A 188 37.93 77.26 -34.87
C GLU A 188 37.49 77.56 -36.31
N GLY A 189 36.18 77.62 -36.55
CA GLY A 189 35.59 77.85 -37.88
C GLY A 189 35.39 76.61 -38.76
N TRP A 190 35.79 75.41 -38.32
CA TRP A 190 35.56 74.15 -39.05
C TRP A 190 34.36 73.39 -38.50
N THR A 191 33.54 72.82 -39.39
CA THR A 191 32.37 72.01 -39.01
C THR A 191 32.66 70.54 -39.24
N LEU A 192 32.52 69.70 -38.21
CA LEU A 192 32.60 68.25 -38.35
C LEU A 192 31.30 67.73 -38.96
N PHE A 193 31.40 67.06 -40.09
CA PHE A 193 30.29 66.31 -40.67
C PHE A 193 30.76 64.87 -40.94
N GLN A 194 30.03 63.90 -40.38
CA GLN A 194 30.43 62.49 -40.35
C GLN A 194 31.83 62.30 -39.73
N SER A 195 32.83 61.98 -40.55
CA SER A 195 34.21 61.68 -40.13
C SER A 195 35.22 62.70 -40.64
N SER A 196 34.78 63.85 -41.16
CA SER A 196 35.67 64.82 -41.79
C SER A 196 35.33 66.25 -41.37
N TRP A 197 36.37 67.05 -41.16
CA TRP A 197 36.25 68.47 -40.88
C TRP A 197 36.12 69.24 -42.19
N TYR A 198 35.11 70.10 -42.29
CA TYR A 198 34.84 70.92 -43.45
C TYR A 198 34.99 72.40 -43.07
N TYR A 199 35.74 73.13 -43.88
CA TYR A 199 35.86 74.58 -43.79
C TYR A 199 34.95 75.21 -44.84
N ILE A 200 34.02 76.04 -44.40
CA ILE A 200 33.16 76.80 -45.31
C ILE A 200 33.81 78.16 -45.48
N SER A 201 34.52 78.35 -46.59
CA SER A 201 35.17 79.61 -46.92
C SER A 201 34.15 80.74 -47.07
N SER A 202 34.48 81.93 -46.57
CA SER A 202 33.73 83.16 -46.78
C SER A 202 34.13 83.90 -48.06
N GLU A 203 35.11 83.39 -48.82
CA GLU A 203 35.54 83.98 -50.10
C GLU A 203 34.57 83.62 -51.24
N VAL A 204 34.03 84.64 -51.91
CA VAL A 204 33.20 84.47 -53.12
C VAL A 204 34.12 84.28 -54.33
N LYS A 205 34.14 83.07 -54.89
CA LYS A 205 34.80 82.76 -56.18
C LYS A 205 33.78 82.23 -57.18
N SER A 206 33.93 82.61 -58.45
CA SER A 206 33.14 82.04 -59.55
C SER A 206 33.44 80.54 -59.70
N LEU A 207 32.37 79.76 -59.83
CA LEU A 207 32.39 78.30 -59.76
C LEU A 207 32.77 77.68 -61.12
N ASN A 208 33.97 77.95 -61.63
CA ASN A 208 34.40 77.34 -62.92
C ASN A 208 35.24 76.06 -62.79
N GLU A 209 35.59 75.59 -61.58
CA GLU A 209 36.38 74.35 -61.43
C GLU A 209 36.00 73.52 -60.18
N SER A 210 34.77 73.01 -60.09
CA SER A 210 34.50 71.89 -59.17
C SER A 210 33.31 71.02 -59.60
N THR A 211 33.54 69.70 -59.62
CA THR A 211 32.65 68.66 -60.17
C THR A 211 31.20 68.71 -59.65
N ALA A 212 30.25 68.47 -60.57
CA ALA A 212 28.82 68.74 -60.41
C ALA A 212 27.98 67.60 -59.80
N GLY A 213 28.59 66.51 -59.31
CA GLY A 213 27.85 65.28 -58.95
C GLY A 213 27.29 65.21 -57.51
N THR A 214 27.90 65.88 -56.54
CA THR A 214 27.55 65.76 -55.10
C THR A 214 27.00 67.05 -54.47
N LYS A 215 26.81 68.11 -55.27
CA LYS A 215 26.47 69.46 -54.80
C LYS A 215 25.05 69.60 -54.27
N GLN A 216 24.05 68.95 -54.88
CA GLN A 216 22.64 69.17 -54.50
C GLN A 216 22.36 68.74 -53.05
N THR A 217 22.86 67.58 -52.63
CA THR A 217 22.59 67.03 -51.28
C THR A 217 23.32 67.80 -50.18
N PHE A 218 24.52 68.32 -50.46
CA PHE A 218 25.28 69.14 -49.52
C PHE A 218 24.64 70.51 -49.31
N LEU A 219 24.20 71.17 -50.38
CA LEU A 219 23.53 72.48 -50.31
C LEU A 219 22.18 72.38 -49.59
N THR A 220 21.42 71.29 -49.81
CA THR A 220 20.15 71.04 -49.10
C THR A 220 20.36 70.96 -47.58
N LYS A 221 21.43 70.28 -47.12
CA LYS A 221 21.72 70.12 -45.68
C LYS A 221 22.46 71.29 -45.05
N LEU A 222 22.98 72.23 -45.84
CA LEU A 222 23.62 73.44 -45.36
C LEU A 222 22.61 74.42 -44.73
N ASN A 223 21.32 74.26 -45.06
CA ASN A 223 20.20 75.09 -44.61
C ASN A 223 20.44 76.61 -44.75
N LYS A 224 20.98 77.03 -45.90
CA LYS A 224 21.22 78.43 -46.25
C LYS A 224 20.71 78.71 -47.66
N ARG A 225 20.21 79.93 -47.88
CA ARG A 225 19.88 80.47 -49.20
C ARG A 225 21.18 80.82 -49.92
N VAL A 226 21.35 80.30 -51.14
CA VAL A 226 22.59 80.47 -51.93
C VAL A 226 22.22 80.74 -53.38
N TRP A 227 22.73 81.82 -53.96
CA TRP A 227 22.59 82.10 -55.40
C TRP A 227 23.27 81.01 -56.22
N ILE A 228 22.53 80.41 -57.16
CA ILE A 228 23.01 79.25 -57.94
C ILE A 228 23.62 79.62 -59.28
N GLY A 229 23.77 80.92 -59.58
CA GLY A 229 24.35 81.40 -60.83
C GLY A 229 23.37 81.49 -62.00
N LEU A 230 22.07 81.51 -61.72
CA LEU A 230 21.01 81.74 -62.71
C LEU A 230 20.46 83.17 -62.53
N THR A 231 20.28 83.91 -63.62
CA THR A 231 19.93 85.34 -63.64
C THR A 231 19.15 85.73 -64.90
N ASP A 232 18.21 86.66 -64.80
CA ASP A 232 17.48 87.26 -65.93
C ASP A 232 17.74 88.77 -66.08
N LYS A 233 18.75 89.30 -65.38
CA LYS A 233 19.18 90.71 -65.36
C LYS A 233 19.25 91.40 -66.73
N ASP A 234 19.61 90.66 -67.78
CA ASP A 234 19.79 91.23 -69.11
C ASP A 234 18.47 91.36 -69.90
N SER A 235 17.46 90.56 -69.55
CA SER A 235 16.13 90.62 -70.13
C SER A 235 15.15 89.92 -69.19
N GLU A 236 14.37 90.72 -68.49
CA GLU A 236 13.34 90.29 -67.55
C GLU A 236 12.52 89.09 -68.08
N GLY A 237 12.39 88.04 -67.26
CA GLY A 237 11.67 86.82 -67.61
C GLY A 237 12.45 85.87 -68.55
N THR A 238 13.64 86.27 -69.01
CA THR A 238 14.53 85.42 -69.83
C THR A 238 15.75 85.01 -69.01
N TRP A 239 15.62 83.89 -68.30
CA TRP A 239 16.65 83.37 -67.41
C TRP A 239 17.79 82.70 -68.18
N LYS A 240 19.02 83.01 -67.77
CA LYS A 240 20.24 82.39 -68.25
C LYS A 240 21.23 82.17 -67.12
N TRP A 241 22.10 81.20 -67.30
CA TRP A 241 23.22 81.00 -66.40
C TRP A 241 24.25 82.11 -66.59
N VAL A 242 25.08 82.34 -65.57
CA VAL A 242 26.20 83.31 -65.64
C VAL A 242 27.20 83.02 -66.77
N ASP A 243 27.21 81.80 -67.32
CA ASP A 243 27.99 81.41 -68.50
C ASP A 243 27.29 81.73 -69.83
N VAL A 244 26.18 82.49 -69.77
CA VAL A 244 25.35 82.92 -70.90
C VAL A 244 24.52 81.78 -71.52
N THR A 245 24.59 80.56 -70.99
CA THR A 245 23.73 79.46 -71.44
C THR A 245 22.28 79.73 -71.04
N PRO A 246 21.32 79.70 -71.99
CA PRO A 246 19.92 79.90 -71.66
C PRO A 246 19.36 78.75 -70.81
N LEU A 247 18.43 79.06 -69.91
CA LEU A 247 17.78 78.06 -69.09
C LEU A 247 16.89 77.14 -69.95
N THR A 248 17.19 75.85 -69.97
CA THR A 248 16.43 74.86 -70.75
C THR A 248 15.29 74.21 -69.97
N THR A 249 15.46 74.05 -68.65
CA THR A 249 14.44 73.46 -67.77
C THR A 249 14.50 74.15 -66.43
N ALA A 250 13.35 74.64 -65.96
CA ALA A 250 13.24 75.36 -64.71
C ALA A 250 12.40 74.57 -63.70
N TYR A 251 12.86 74.54 -62.45
CA TYR A 251 12.16 73.94 -61.31
C TYR A 251 11.92 75.01 -60.25
N TRP A 252 11.19 76.04 -60.64
CA TRP A 252 10.86 77.14 -59.75
C TRP A 252 9.96 76.66 -58.61
N SER A 253 10.16 77.25 -57.43
CA SER A 253 9.24 77.12 -56.33
C SER A 253 7.87 77.70 -56.68
N GLU A 254 6.83 77.28 -55.96
CA GLU A 254 5.49 77.82 -56.18
C GLU A 254 5.52 79.36 -56.12
N LYS A 255 4.96 80.00 -57.16
CA LYS A 255 4.91 81.47 -57.36
C LYS A 255 6.25 82.14 -57.71
N GLN A 256 7.30 81.40 -58.09
CA GLN A 256 8.53 81.97 -58.65
C GLN A 256 8.64 81.68 -60.16
N PRO A 257 9.34 82.52 -60.95
CA PRO A 257 9.92 83.81 -60.57
C PRO A 257 8.82 84.90 -60.49
N ASP A 258 8.80 85.71 -59.42
CA ASP A 258 7.82 86.80 -59.23
C ASP A 258 8.42 88.20 -59.26
N ASN A 259 9.73 88.33 -59.46
CA ASN A 259 10.45 89.60 -59.51
C ASN A 259 10.09 90.52 -58.31
N GLY A 260 10.13 89.94 -57.10
CA GLY A 260 9.78 90.66 -55.86
C GLY A 260 8.33 91.16 -55.80
N SER A 261 7.42 90.56 -56.59
CA SER A 261 6.01 90.96 -56.72
C SER A 261 5.79 92.44 -57.13
N GLY A 262 6.82 93.10 -57.69
CA GLY A 262 6.78 94.51 -58.11
C GLY A 262 6.80 95.54 -56.96
N ASP A 263 7.13 95.12 -55.74
CA ASP A 263 7.20 96.00 -54.57
C ASP A 263 8.55 96.75 -54.53
N ARG A 264 8.49 98.08 -54.44
CA ARG A 264 9.66 98.96 -54.38
C ARG A 264 10.56 98.70 -53.17
N ALA A 265 10.08 97.98 -52.15
CA ALA A 265 10.86 97.61 -50.97
C ALA A 265 11.84 96.44 -51.21
N TYR A 266 11.57 95.56 -52.19
CA TYR A 266 12.37 94.35 -52.42
C TYR A 266 13.30 94.44 -53.65
N GLY A 267 13.06 95.40 -54.54
CA GLY A 267 13.86 95.59 -55.76
C GLY A 267 13.54 94.56 -56.85
N GLU A 268 14.23 94.67 -58.00
CA GLU A 268 14.15 93.68 -59.08
C GLU A 268 14.98 92.43 -58.67
N GLU A 269 14.36 91.24 -58.67
CA GLU A 269 15.01 89.98 -58.26
C GLU A 269 15.70 89.29 -59.44
N ASP A 270 16.88 89.80 -59.79
CA ASP A 270 17.66 89.29 -60.93
C ASP A 270 18.37 87.94 -60.68
N CYS A 271 18.23 87.32 -59.50
CA CYS A 271 19.09 86.22 -59.03
C CYS A 271 18.30 85.03 -58.51
N ALA A 272 18.49 83.84 -59.10
CA ALA A 272 17.86 82.62 -58.59
C ALA A 272 18.66 82.03 -57.43
N GLU A 273 18.01 81.77 -56.31
CA GLU A 273 18.61 81.13 -55.16
C GLU A 273 18.08 79.71 -54.91
N HIS A 274 18.94 78.85 -54.38
CA HIS A 274 18.52 77.59 -53.79
C HIS A 274 17.84 77.88 -52.45
N SER A 275 16.52 77.69 -52.40
CA SER A 275 15.77 77.72 -51.14
C SER A 275 15.80 76.34 -50.46
N PRO A 276 16.19 76.24 -49.18
CA PRO A 276 16.13 74.98 -48.45
C PRO A 276 14.70 74.53 -48.10
N GLU A 277 13.67 75.36 -48.31
CA GLU A 277 12.30 75.13 -47.78
C GLU A 277 11.39 74.19 -48.62
N LEU A 278 11.87 73.57 -49.71
CA LEU A 278 10.99 72.79 -50.62
C LEU A 278 11.32 71.31 -50.80
N ILE A 279 12.02 70.68 -49.85
CA ILE A 279 12.20 69.21 -49.85
C ILE A 279 11.74 68.62 -48.51
N ASP A 280 10.47 68.85 -48.16
CA ASP A 280 9.78 68.10 -47.11
C ASP A 280 8.34 67.75 -47.53
N MET A 281 8.15 67.38 -48.80
CA MET A 281 6.94 66.71 -49.28
C MET A 281 7.27 65.63 -50.32
N ALA A 282 7.89 64.53 -49.86
CA ALA A 282 7.68 63.14 -50.30
C ALA A 282 8.67 62.19 -49.60
#